data_AF-A0A074KU07-F1
#
_entry.id   AF-A0A074KU07-F1
#
_cell.length_a   1.000
_cell.length_b   1.000
_cell.length_c   1.000
_cell.angle_alpha   90.00
_cell.angle_beta   90.00
_cell.angle_gamma   90.00
#
_symmetry.space_group_name_H-M   'P 1'
#
loop_
_entity.id
_entity.type
_entity.pdbx_description
1 polymer ?
#
loop_
_entity_poly.entity_id
_entity_poly.type
_entity_poly.pdbx_seq_one_letter_code
_entity_poly.pdbx_strand_id
1 'polypeptide(L)'
;MGYSALGLSFDFQLFKWVTLVAIMCYFLFISWKFYKHFALIYANYMFNQKSNDFNKHIDKPRILIYSIFWPLMIIAMILFIIHTPKYELWIEMIIISPLIVLFSIASYTCHFTWQPVFSEKFIPQIKKRIQSKKATFKCHYSVVQLRKIFKGMIEYELMEYEDHYLQKQHINLFTEIFQKEKLPDIPPFDLKMINSDIIYFFRKMETKINGMTNPKWAQIFTRNGAEINPSSLYIEKKTMEETKGRSEKMDMIDIIFSQIGLDFRQKH
;
A
#
# COMPACT_ATOMS: atom_id res chain seq x y z
N MET A 1 -44.61 37.93 24.51
CA MET A 1 -43.67 38.29 25.59
C MET A 1 -42.33 38.61 24.95
N GLY A 2 -41.98 39.88 24.85
CA GLY A 2 -40.72 40.29 24.22
C GLY A 2 -39.56 40.07 25.16
N TYR A 3 -38.65 39.16 24.82
CA TYR A 3 -37.33 39.13 25.44
C TYR A 3 -36.65 40.46 25.08
N SER A 4 -36.23 41.22 26.09
CA SER A 4 -35.42 42.42 25.85
C SER A 4 -34.08 41.99 25.22
N ALA A 5 -33.52 42.81 24.33
CA ALA A 5 -32.22 42.54 23.69
C ALA A 5 -31.08 42.29 24.69
N LEU A 6 -31.24 42.76 25.94
CA LEU A 6 -30.35 42.50 27.06
C LEU A 6 -30.43 41.05 27.59
N GLY A 7 -31.60 40.41 27.57
CA GLY A 7 -31.77 39.01 27.95
C GLY A 7 -31.12 38.05 26.95
N LEU A 8 -31.34 38.30 25.65
CA LEU A 8 -30.76 37.51 24.56
C LEU A 8 -29.22 37.55 24.52
N SER A 9 -28.62 38.71 24.83
CA SER A 9 -27.15 38.84 24.85
C SER A 9 -26.52 38.18 26.07
N PHE A 10 -27.18 38.21 27.23
CA PHE A 10 -26.76 37.49 28.44
C PHE A 10 -26.79 35.97 28.24
N ASP A 11 -27.87 35.45 27.64
CA ASP A 11 -28.04 34.02 27.36
C ASP A 11 -26.97 33.48 26.39
N PHE A 12 -26.58 34.27 25.39
CA PHE A 12 -25.53 33.90 24.45
C PHE A 12 -24.13 33.87 25.08
N GLN A 13 -23.81 34.87 25.91
CA GLN A 13 -22.53 34.88 26.63
C GLN A 13 -22.42 33.69 27.58
N LEU A 14 -23.50 33.37 28.29
CA LEU A 14 -23.57 32.19 29.15
C LEU A 14 -23.35 30.90 28.34
N PHE A 15 -24.06 30.75 27.21
CA PHE A 15 -23.87 29.61 26.30
C PHE A 15 -22.41 29.49 25.83
N LYS A 16 -21.79 30.60 25.42
CA LYS A 16 -20.39 30.63 24.99
C LYS A 16 -19.45 30.14 26.09
N TRP A 17 -19.62 30.64 27.33
CA TRP A 17 -18.79 30.24 28.47
C TRP A 17 -18.95 28.77 28.84
N VAL A 18 -20.20 28.28 28.93
CA VAL A 18 -20.48 26.87 29.23
C VAL A 18 -19.87 25.96 28.16
N THR A 19 -20.05 26.32 26.89
CA THR A 19 -19.48 25.57 25.76
C THR A 19 -17.95 25.58 25.79
N LEU A 20 -17.33 26.73 26.09
CA LEU A 20 -15.88 26.85 26.21
C LEU A 20 -15.33 25.94 27.32
N VAL A 21 -15.95 25.96 28.50
CA VAL A 21 -15.53 25.11 29.62
C VAL A 21 -15.63 23.64 29.25
N ALA A 22 -16.73 23.22 28.60
CA ALA A 22 -16.90 21.85 28.13
C ALA A 22 -15.81 21.44 27.12
N ILE A 23 -15.53 22.30 26.12
CA ILE A 23 -14.48 22.11 25.11
C ILE A 23 -13.10 21.98 25.79
N MET A 24 -12.78 22.86 26.74
CA MET A 24 -11.51 22.83 27.47
C MET A 24 -11.35 21.56 28.31
N CYS A 25 -12.37 21.18 29.08
CA CYS A 25 -12.35 19.94 29.87
C CYS A 25 -12.14 18.72 28.96
N TYR A 26 -12.82 18.67 27.82
CA TYR A 26 -12.68 17.56 26.87
C TYR A 26 -11.30 17.53 26.19
N PHE A 27 -10.78 18.69 25.80
CA PHE A 27 -9.43 18.82 25.25
C PHE A 27 -8.36 18.35 26.25
N LEU A 28 -8.47 18.76 27.51
CA LEU A 28 -7.57 18.31 28.58
C LEU A 28 -7.65 16.81 28.79
N PHE A 29 -8.85 16.21 28.77
CA PHE A 29 -9.03 14.77 28.89
C PHE A 29 -8.34 13.99 27.76
N ILE A 30 -8.53 14.40 26.51
CA ILE A 30 -7.87 13.78 25.34
C ILE A 30 -6.35 13.92 25.43
N SER A 31 -5.88 15.10 25.81
CA SER A 31 -4.45 15.40 25.95
C SER A 31 -3.82 14.57 27.05
N TRP A 32 -4.46 14.49 28.22
CA TRP A 32 -4.03 13.65 29.34
C TRP A 32 -3.88 12.18 28.92
N LYS A 33 -4.86 11.63 28.19
CA LYS A 33 -4.80 10.25 27.70
C LYS A 33 -3.58 10.00 26.80
N PHE A 34 -3.30 10.96 25.91
CA PHE A 34 -2.13 10.91 25.04
C PHE A 34 -0.82 10.98 25.84
N TYR A 35 -0.67 12.00 26.69
CA TYR A 35 0.54 12.18 27.48
C TYR A 35 0.80 11.02 28.43
N LYS A 36 -0.22 10.51 29.13
CA LYS A 36 -0.07 9.35 30.02
C LYS A 36 0.53 8.15 29.30
N HIS A 37 0.04 7.81 28.11
CA HIS A 37 0.53 6.68 27.33
C HIS A 37 1.97 6.87 26.86
N PHE A 38 2.27 8.02 26.25
CA PHE A 38 3.60 8.27 25.71
C PHE A 38 4.65 8.59 26.77
N ALA A 39 4.26 9.16 27.91
CA ALA A 39 5.14 9.35 29.05
C ALA A 39 5.57 8.02 29.66
N LEU A 40 4.67 7.03 29.77
CA LEU A 40 5.03 5.67 30.21
C LEU A 40 6.02 5.01 29.26
N ILE A 41 5.79 5.11 27.95
CA ILE A 41 6.71 4.57 26.94
C ILE A 41 8.07 5.25 27.01
N TYR A 42 8.09 6.57 27.16
CA TYR A 42 9.33 7.35 27.29
C TYR A 42 10.09 7.00 28.58
N ALA A 43 9.41 6.87 29.71
CA ALA A 43 10.02 6.45 30.97
C ALA A 43 10.66 5.05 30.83
N ASN A 44 9.93 4.08 30.28
CA ASN A 44 10.45 2.72 30.05
C ASN A 44 11.69 2.73 29.15
N TYR A 45 11.70 3.59 28.12
CA TYR A 45 12.86 3.80 27.26
C TYR A 45 14.06 4.38 28.03
N MET A 46 13.86 5.43 28.83
CA MET A 46 14.93 6.07 29.60
C MET A 46 15.57 5.15 30.65
N PHE A 47 14.80 4.22 31.22
CA PHE A 47 15.29 3.25 32.21
C PHE A 47 15.77 1.92 31.59
N ASN A 48 15.98 1.86 30.26
CA ASN A 48 16.40 0.64 29.54
C ASN A 48 15.54 -0.60 29.84
N GLN A 49 14.28 -0.41 30.21
CA GLN A 49 13.35 -1.52 30.37
C GLN A 49 12.86 -1.94 28.98
N LYS A 50 12.70 -3.26 28.77
CA LYS A 50 12.11 -3.76 27.51
C LYS A 50 10.67 -3.22 27.40
N SER A 51 10.48 -2.18 26.59
CA SER A 51 9.15 -1.60 26.36
C SER A 51 8.35 -2.54 25.45
N ASN A 52 7.61 -3.48 26.05
CA ASN A 52 6.62 -4.26 25.31
C ASN A 52 5.40 -3.42 24.89
N ASP A 53 5.27 -2.20 25.44
CA ASP A 53 4.08 -1.35 25.27
C ASP A 53 4.10 -0.50 23.99
N PHE A 54 5.25 -0.32 23.33
CA PHE A 54 5.32 0.45 22.08
C PHE A 54 5.09 -0.44 20.86
N ASN A 55 3.86 -0.39 20.33
CA ASN A 55 3.53 -1.04 19.08
C ASN A 55 3.75 -0.07 17.92
N LYS A 56 4.89 -0.21 17.23
CA LYS A 56 5.26 0.59 16.04
C LYS A 56 4.15 0.69 14.98
N HIS A 57 3.28 -0.31 14.86
CA HIS A 57 2.20 -0.33 13.86
C HIS A 57 0.96 0.44 14.30
N ILE A 58 0.78 0.69 15.60
CA ILE A 58 -0.37 1.39 16.18
C ILE A 58 0.02 2.80 16.62
N ASP A 59 1.13 2.93 17.34
CA ASP A 59 1.53 4.18 17.98
C ASP A 59 2.06 5.20 16.97
N LYS A 60 2.73 4.77 15.88
CA LYS A 60 3.16 5.70 14.82
C LYS A 60 1.97 6.37 14.10
N PRO A 61 0.95 5.63 13.63
CA PRO A 61 -0.28 6.25 13.12
C PRO A 61 -0.98 7.17 14.13
N ARG A 62 -1.03 6.79 15.41
CA ARG A 62 -1.59 7.63 16.47
C ARG A 62 -0.87 8.98 16.56
N ILE A 63 0.47 8.96 16.65
CA ILE A 63 1.28 10.19 16.70
C ILE A 63 1.03 11.06 15.48
N LEU A 64 0.98 10.47 14.28
CA LEU A 64 0.71 11.21 13.05
C LEU A 64 -0.67 11.89 13.08
N ILE A 65 -1.71 11.17 13.49
CA ILE A 65 -3.07 11.74 13.61
C ILE A 65 -3.08 12.88 14.63
N TYR A 66 -2.49 12.66 15.82
CA TYR A 66 -2.39 13.70 16.84
C TYR A 66 -1.59 14.92 16.37
N SER A 67 -0.53 14.77 15.57
CA SER A 67 0.25 15.90 15.04
C SER A 67 -0.54 16.83 14.11
N ILE A 68 -1.63 16.34 13.51
CA ILE A 68 -2.47 17.13 12.59
C ILE A 68 -3.71 17.65 13.32
N PHE A 69 -4.44 16.76 14.00
CA PHE A 69 -5.75 17.08 14.57
C PHE A 69 -5.66 17.78 15.93
N TRP A 70 -4.58 17.59 16.70
CA TRP A 70 -4.42 18.30 17.97
C TRP A 70 -4.18 19.81 17.77
N PRO A 71 -3.29 20.27 16.87
CA PRO A 71 -3.21 21.69 16.51
C PRO A 71 -4.52 22.23 15.93
N LEU A 72 -5.24 21.44 15.15
CA LEU A 72 -6.53 21.84 14.57
C LEU A 72 -7.59 22.11 15.66
N MET A 73 -7.63 21.28 16.71
CA MET A 73 -8.46 21.52 17.90
C MET A 73 -8.08 22.82 18.61
N ILE A 74 -6.78 23.09 18.78
CA ILE A 74 -6.29 24.32 19.40
C ILE A 74 -6.70 25.55 18.60
N ILE A 75 -6.53 25.51 17.27
CA ILE A 75 -6.93 26.60 16.38
C ILE A 75 -8.44 26.85 16.50
N ALA A 76 -9.27 25.80 16.44
CA ALA A 76 -10.72 25.92 16.60
C ALA A 76 -11.09 26.55 17.96
N MET A 77 -10.41 26.13 19.03
CA MET A 77 -10.64 26.66 20.38
C MET A 77 -10.21 28.13 20.50
N ILE A 78 -9.04 28.51 19.97
CA ILE A 78 -8.56 29.90 19.99
C ILE A 78 -9.52 30.80 19.21
N LEU A 79 -9.91 30.39 18.00
CA LEU A 79 -10.86 31.13 17.18
C LEU A 79 -12.21 31.31 17.89
N PHE A 80 -12.68 30.28 18.61
CA PHE A 80 -13.90 30.34 19.41
C PHE A 80 -13.77 31.31 20.60
N ILE A 81 -12.61 31.34 21.28
CA ILE A 81 -12.34 32.24 22.41
C ILE A 81 -12.36 33.69 21.96
N ILE A 82 -11.59 34.03 20.93
CA ILE A 82 -11.42 35.42 20.45
C ILE A 82 -12.67 35.97 19.76
N HIS A 83 -13.58 35.10 19.31
CA HIS A 83 -14.80 35.50 18.64
C HIS A 83 -15.67 36.36 19.56
N THR A 84 -15.92 37.61 19.16
CA THR A 84 -16.76 38.55 19.91
C THR A 84 -18.10 38.68 19.20
N PRO A 85 -19.23 38.46 19.89
CA PRO A 85 -20.55 38.60 19.26
C PRO A 85 -20.78 40.05 18.85
N LYS A 86 -21.14 40.25 17.58
CA LYS A 86 -21.42 41.55 16.96
C LYS A 86 -22.77 41.59 16.25
N TYR A 87 -23.31 40.44 15.88
CA TYR A 87 -24.53 40.28 15.11
C TYR A 87 -25.68 39.74 15.97
N GLU A 88 -26.85 39.59 15.35
CA GLU A 88 -27.99 38.89 15.95
C GLU A 88 -27.65 37.43 16.27
N LEU A 89 -28.25 36.90 17.33
CA LEU A 89 -27.94 35.59 17.90
C LEU A 89 -27.95 34.43 16.89
N TRP A 90 -28.89 34.43 15.93
CA TRP A 90 -28.97 33.38 14.93
C TRP A 90 -27.80 33.41 13.93
N ILE A 91 -27.31 34.60 13.57
CA ILE A 91 -26.13 34.78 12.71
C ILE A 91 -24.88 34.30 13.45
N GLU A 92 -24.78 34.67 14.74
CA GLU A 92 -23.67 34.25 15.61
C GLU A 92 -23.58 32.72 15.73
N MET A 93 -24.73 32.04 15.88
CA MET A 93 -24.79 30.57 15.89
C MET A 93 -24.29 29.95 14.58
N ILE A 94 -24.62 30.54 13.43
CA ILE A 94 -24.14 30.07 12.12
C ILE A 94 -22.63 30.25 11.99
N ILE A 95 -22.08 31.36 12.48
CA ILE A 95 -20.64 31.65 12.41
C ILE A 95 -19.83 30.72 13.32
N ILE A 96 -20.34 30.43 14.52
CA ILE A 96 -19.64 29.62 15.53
C ILE A 96 -19.76 28.11 15.25
N SER A 97 -20.88 27.65 14.69
CA SER A 97 -21.15 26.23 14.45
C SER A 97 -20.02 25.49 13.71
N PRO A 98 -19.43 26.03 12.62
CA PRO A 98 -18.27 25.44 11.96
C PRO A 98 -17.07 25.18 12.89
N LEU A 99 -16.81 26.07 13.85
CA LEU A 99 -15.70 25.89 14.81
C LEU A 99 -15.97 24.72 15.77
N ILE A 100 -17.21 24.61 16.27
CA ILE A 100 -17.65 23.50 17.13
C ILE A 100 -17.59 22.18 16.35
N VAL A 101 -18.06 22.17 15.10
CA VAL A 101 -18.02 21.00 14.22
C VAL A 101 -16.58 20.58 13.94
N LEU A 102 -15.71 21.54 13.62
CA LEU A 102 -14.28 21.28 13.39
C LEU A 102 -13.61 20.66 14.61
N PHE A 103 -13.84 21.24 15.80
CA PHE A 103 -13.34 20.70 17.06
C PHE A 103 -13.89 19.28 17.31
N SER A 104 -15.18 19.05 17.06
CA SER A 104 -15.83 17.76 17.23
C SER A 104 -15.25 16.69 16.30
N ILE A 105 -15.05 17.01 15.01
CA ILE A 105 -14.44 16.08 14.04
C ILE A 105 -13.00 15.76 14.42
N ALA A 106 -12.21 16.77 14.77
CA ALA A 106 -10.81 16.59 15.14
C ALA A 106 -10.67 15.75 16.41
N SER A 107 -11.48 16.05 17.42
CA SER A 107 -11.49 15.33 18.68
C SER A 107 -11.99 13.89 18.54
N TYR A 108 -13.03 13.66 17.75
CA TYR A 108 -13.52 12.33 17.39
C TYR A 108 -12.43 11.51 16.69
N THR A 109 -11.70 12.13 15.76
CA THR A 109 -10.61 11.46 15.03
C THR A 109 -9.48 11.04 15.99
N CYS A 110 -9.05 11.94 16.89
CA CYS A 110 -8.09 11.62 17.94
C CYS A 110 -8.59 10.49 18.84
N HIS A 111 -9.84 10.55 19.28
CA HIS A 111 -10.45 9.53 20.13
C HIS A 111 -10.55 8.17 19.43
N PHE A 112 -10.93 8.15 18.15
CA PHE A 112 -11.05 6.96 17.32
C PHE A 112 -9.76 6.15 17.28
N THR A 113 -8.59 6.80 17.31
CA THR A 113 -7.30 6.09 17.32
C THR A 113 -7.06 5.20 18.54
N TRP A 114 -7.81 5.43 19.62
CA TRP A 114 -7.76 4.63 20.84
C TRP A 114 -8.79 3.49 20.87
N GLN A 115 -9.68 3.42 19.89
CA GLN A 115 -10.68 2.36 19.81
C GLN A 115 -10.05 1.07 19.26
N PRO A 116 -10.50 -0.12 19.70
CA PRO A 116 -9.95 -1.40 19.24
C PRO A 116 -10.11 -1.60 17.73
N VAL A 117 -11.19 -1.03 17.15
CA VAL A 117 -11.44 -1.04 15.70
C VAL A 117 -10.29 -0.43 14.89
N PHE A 118 -9.62 0.59 15.43
CA PHE A 118 -8.47 1.23 14.78
C PHE A 118 -7.27 0.27 14.68
N SER A 119 -6.96 -0.44 15.77
CA SER A 119 -5.88 -1.44 15.80
C SER A 119 -6.19 -2.68 14.97
N GLU A 120 -7.43 -3.17 15.05
CA GLU A 120 -7.81 -4.48 14.49
C GLU A 120 -8.19 -4.44 13.02
N LYS A 121 -8.83 -3.36 12.55
CA LYS A 121 -9.38 -3.28 11.18
C LYS A 121 -8.66 -2.26 10.32
N PHE A 122 -8.47 -1.05 10.83
CA PHE A 122 -7.96 0.06 10.02
C PHE A 122 -6.48 -0.12 9.63
N ILE A 123 -5.62 -0.46 10.59
CA ILE A 123 -4.18 -0.64 10.35
C ILE A 123 -3.89 -1.80 9.38
N PRO A 124 -4.47 -3.01 9.55
CA PRO A 124 -4.25 -4.10 8.61
C PRO A 124 -4.73 -3.79 7.18
N GLN A 125 -5.86 -3.09 7.04
CA GLN A 125 -6.38 -2.71 5.72
C GLN A 125 -5.47 -1.70 5.00
N ILE A 126 -4.97 -0.70 5.72
CA ILE A 126 -4.03 0.27 5.15
C ILE A 126 -2.72 -0.41 4.79
N LYS A 127 -2.20 -1.28 5.66
CA LYS A 127 -0.98 -2.05 5.38
C LYS A 127 -1.13 -2.89 4.11
N LYS A 128 -2.26 -3.60 3.95
CA LYS A 128 -2.59 -4.36 2.74
C LYS A 128 -2.66 -3.46 1.50
N ARG A 129 -3.32 -2.30 1.57
CA ARG A 129 -3.40 -1.35 0.43
C ARG A 129 -2.06 -0.72 0.05
N ILE A 130 -1.18 -0.45 1.01
CA ILE A 130 0.16 0.10 0.74
C ILE A 130 1.05 -1.00 0.13
N GLN A 131 1.01 -2.21 0.68
CA GLN A 131 1.78 -3.33 0.14
C GLN A 131 1.30 -3.75 -1.25
N SER A 132 -0.01 -3.74 -1.52
CA SER A 132 -0.56 -4.05 -2.84
C SER A 132 -0.19 -3.03 -3.93
N LYS A 133 0.30 -1.84 -3.55
CA LYS A 133 0.70 -0.77 -4.48
C LYS A 133 2.20 -0.73 -4.78
N LYS A 134 3.02 -1.52 -4.08
CA LYS A 134 4.45 -1.62 -4.44
C LYS A 134 4.61 -2.64 -5.55
N ALA A 135 4.95 -2.14 -6.74
CA ALA A 135 5.45 -2.99 -7.83
C ALA A 135 6.58 -3.89 -7.29
N THR A 136 6.44 -5.19 -7.52
CA THR A 136 7.38 -6.22 -7.04
C THR A 136 8.63 -6.33 -7.91
N PHE A 137 8.55 -5.87 -9.16
CA PHE A 137 9.61 -5.79 -10.16
C PHE A 137 9.30 -4.63 -11.13
N LYS A 138 10.16 -4.34 -12.12
CA LYS A 138 9.84 -3.38 -13.19
C LYS A 138 9.94 -4.04 -14.55
N CYS A 139 8.92 -3.91 -15.40
CA CYS A 139 8.87 -4.54 -16.72
C CYS A 139 8.90 -3.51 -17.84
N HIS A 140 9.86 -3.61 -18.76
CA HIS A 140 9.99 -2.70 -19.90
C HIS A 140 9.50 -3.32 -21.22
N TYR A 141 8.89 -4.52 -21.17
CA TYR A 141 8.23 -5.09 -22.34
C TYR A 141 6.87 -4.43 -22.58
N SER A 142 6.58 -4.09 -23.83
CA SER A 142 5.22 -3.66 -24.19
C SER A 142 4.25 -4.85 -24.16
N VAL A 143 2.94 -4.56 -24.06
CA VAL A 143 1.89 -5.59 -24.11
C VAL A 143 2.03 -6.48 -25.36
N VAL A 144 2.35 -5.88 -26.51
CA VAL A 144 2.55 -6.61 -27.77
C VAL A 144 3.74 -7.56 -27.67
N GLN A 145 4.84 -7.13 -27.07
CA GLN A 145 6.03 -7.98 -26.88
C GLN A 145 5.74 -9.14 -25.92
N LEU A 146 5.05 -8.89 -24.81
CA LEU A 146 4.65 -9.93 -23.86
C LEU A 146 3.74 -10.98 -24.52
N ARG A 147 2.78 -10.55 -25.35
CA ARG A 147 1.94 -11.47 -26.13
C ARG A 147 2.75 -12.30 -27.11
N LYS A 148 3.74 -11.71 -27.78
CA LYS A 148 4.66 -12.44 -28.68
C LYS A 148 5.49 -13.47 -27.92
N ILE A 149 6.07 -13.12 -26.77
CA ILE A 149 6.79 -14.06 -25.90
C ILE A 149 5.89 -15.24 -25.55
N PHE A 150 4.68 -14.96 -25.07
CA PHE A 150 3.75 -16.00 -24.66
C PHE A 150 3.35 -16.93 -25.82
N LYS A 151 3.05 -16.37 -26.99
CA LYS A 151 2.72 -17.16 -28.17
C LYS A 151 3.90 -18.02 -28.62
N GLY A 152 5.11 -17.46 -28.65
CA GLY A 152 6.32 -18.21 -28.98
C GLY A 152 6.59 -19.35 -28.03
N MET A 153 6.35 -19.17 -26.73
CA MET A 153 6.48 -20.26 -25.75
C MET A 153 5.52 -21.43 -26.04
N ILE A 154 4.35 -21.18 -26.62
CA ILE A 154 3.41 -22.24 -27.01
C ILE A 154 3.79 -22.86 -28.35
N GLU A 155 4.13 -22.02 -29.34
CA GLU A 155 4.52 -22.45 -30.69
C GLU A 155 5.73 -23.39 -30.68
N TYR A 156 6.69 -23.15 -29.78
CA TYR A 156 7.88 -23.97 -29.59
C TYR A 156 7.74 -25.01 -28.46
N GLU A 157 6.52 -25.34 -28.04
CA GLU A 157 6.23 -26.40 -27.05
C GLU A 157 7.02 -26.23 -25.72
N LEU A 158 7.25 -24.97 -25.31
CA LEU A 158 7.83 -24.63 -24.01
C LEU A 158 6.74 -24.59 -22.92
N MET A 159 5.47 -24.44 -23.33
CA MET A 159 4.26 -24.58 -22.53
C MET A 159 3.19 -25.31 -23.34
N GLU A 160 2.37 -26.12 -22.68
CA GLU A 160 1.29 -26.89 -23.30
C GLU A 160 -0.08 -26.28 -22.96
N TYR A 161 -0.94 -26.16 -23.97
CA TYR A 161 -2.34 -25.76 -23.82
C TYR A 161 -3.20 -26.58 -24.76
N GLU A 162 -4.16 -27.32 -24.21
CA GLU A 162 -5.10 -28.13 -24.99
C GLU A 162 -6.30 -27.30 -25.51
N ASP A 163 -6.65 -26.21 -24.81
CA ASP A 163 -7.81 -25.37 -25.13
C ASP A 163 -7.40 -23.96 -25.59
N HIS A 164 -7.81 -23.58 -26.81
CA HIS A 164 -7.62 -22.25 -27.39
C HIS A 164 -8.28 -21.12 -26.58
N TYR A 165 -9.41 -21.38 -25.92
CA TYR A 165 -10.07 -20.40 -25.07
C TYR A 165 -9.24 -20.12 -23.82
N LEU A 166 -8.77 -21.18 -23.15
CA LEU A 166 -7.89 -21.09 -21.99
C LEU A 166 -6.57 -20.39 -22.34
N GLN A 167 -6.01 -20.68 -23.52
CA GLN A 167 -4.83 -20.00 -24.04
C GLN A 167 -5.03 -18.47 -24.10
N LYS A 168 -6.17 -17.99 -24.62
CA LYS A 168 -6.46 -16.55 -24.71
C LYS A 168 -6.58 -15.90 -23.32
N GLN A 169 -7.17 -16.59 -22.36
CA GLN A 169 -7.24 -16.12 -20.98
C GLN A 169 -5.84 -16.04 -20.36
N HIS A 170 -5.01 -17.07 -20.53
CA HIS A 170 -3.66 -17.12 -19.98
C HIS A 170 -2.70 -16.12 -20.65
N ILE A 171 -2.88 -15.79 -21.94
CA ILE A 171 -2.19 -14.67 -22.58
C ILE A 171 -2.50 -13.36 -21.86
N ASN A 172 -3.79 -13.10 -21.58
CA ASN A 172 -4.19 -11.86 -20.90
C ASN A 172 -3.63 -11.83 -19.47
N LEU A 173 -3.72 -12.94 -18.74
CA LEU A 173 -3.16 -13.08 -17.39
C LEU A 173 -1.65 -12.85 -17.38
N PHE A 174 -0.92 -13.43 -18.33
CA PHE A 174 0.53 -13.22 -18.47
C PHE A 174 0.83 -11.73 -18.69
N THR A 175 0.16 -11.10 -19.65
CA THR A 175 0.37 -9.67 -19.89
C THR A 175 0.03 -8.82 -18.68
N GLU A 176 -1.03 -9.18 -17.94
CA GLU A 176 -1.46 -8.47 -16.75
C GLU A 176 -0.44 -8.56 -15.62
N ILE A 177 0.12 -9.74 -15.34
CA ILE A 177 1.15 -9.95 -14.30
C ILE A 177 2.35 -9.03 -14.55
N PHE A 178 2.85 -9.00 -15.78
CA PHE A 178 4.03 -8.21 -16.13
C PHE A 178 3.73 -6.70 -16.29
N GLN A 179 2.52 -6.30 -16.71
CA GLN A 179 2.14 -4.89 -16.81
C GLN A 179 1.77 -4.28 -15.46
N LYS A 180 1.12 -5.04 -14.59
CA LYS A 180 0.82 -4.61 -13.21
C LYS A 180 2.03 -4.77 -12.28
N GLU A 181 3.12 -5.36 -12.79
CA GLU A 181 4.37 -5.56 -12.06
C GLU A 181 4.19 -6.29 -10.72
N LYS A 182 3.19 -7.19 -10.67
CA LYS A 182 2.71 -7.83 -9.46
C LYS A 182 2.82 -9.34 -9.57
N LEU A 183 3.46 -9.97 -8.57
CA LEU A 183 3.53 -11.42 -8.48
C LEU A 183 2.14 -12.01 -8.14
N PRO A 184 1.74 -13.12 -8.79
CA PRO A 184 0.53 -13.86 -8.44
C PRO A 184 0.75 -14.65 -7.14
N ASP A 185 -0.36 -15.01 -6.47
CA ASP A 185 -0.30 -15.78 -5.22
C ASP A 185 0.04 -17.27 -5.46
N ILE A 186 -0.30 -17.78 -6.65
CA ILE A 186 -0.08 -19.16 -7.09
C ILE A 186 0.52 -19.09 -8.51
N PRO A 187 1.54 -19.90 -8.84
CA PRO A 187 2.16 -19.90 -10.16
C PRO A 187 1.18 -20.36 -11.25
N PRO A 188 0.78 -19.49 -12.20
CA PRO A 188 -0.27 -19.83 -13.15
C PRO A 188 0.24 -20.50 -14.43
N PHE A 189 1.56 -20.61 -14.63
CA PHE A 189 2.15 -21.13 -15.87
C PHE A 189 3.04 -22.35 -15.59
N ASP A 190 2.96 -23.37 -16.44
CA ASP A 190 3.79 -24.58 -16.35
C ASP A 190 4.77 -24.65 -17.53
N LEU A 191 6.06 -24.71 -17.24
CA LEU A 191 7.12 -24.80 -18.25
C LEU A 191 7.50 -26.25 -18.47
N LYS A 192 7.45 -26.69 -19.74
CA LYS A 192 7.85 -28.03 -20.19
C LYS A 192 9.32 -28.10 -20.58
N MET A 193 10.20 -27.65 -19.67
CA MET A 193 11.63 -27.47 -19.95
C MET A 193 12.51 -27.98 -18.81
N ILE A 194 13.77 -28.30 -19.12
CA ILE A 194 14.78 -28.62 -18.10
C ILE A 194 15.31 -27.35 -17.43
N ASN A 195 15.97 -27.49 -16.28
CA ASN A 195 16.41 -26.34 -15.47
C ASN A 195 17.33 -25.38 -16.24
N SER A 196 18.26 -25.91 -17.04
CA SER A 196 19.19 -25.10 -17.83
C SER A 196 18.45 -24.20 -18.84
N ASP A 197 17.46 -24.73 -19.54
CA ASP A 197 16.61 -23.99 -20.48
C ASP A 197 15.76 -22.93 -19.75
N ILE A 198 15.19 -23.27 -18.60
CA ILE A 198 14.40 -22.35 -17.77
C ILE A 198 15.27 -21.17 -17.30
N ILE A 199 16.49 -21.44 -16.85
CA ILE A 199 17.44 -20.40 -16.44
C ILE A 199 17.81 -19.53 -17.63
N TYR A 200 18.03 -20.13 -18.81
CA TYR A 200 18.31 -19.39 -20.03
C TYR A 200 17.16 -18.46 -20.40
N PHE A 201 15.93 -18.97 -20.35
CA PHE A 201 14.71 -18.19 -20.58
C PHE A 201 14.58 -17.02 -19.58
N PHE A 202 14.74 -17.27 -18.28
CA PHE A 202 14.69 -16.22 -17.26
C PHE A 202 15.77 -15.17 -17.48
N ARG A 203 16.99 -15.57 -17.84
CA ARG A 203 18.08 -14.63 -18.17
C ARG A 203 17.73 -13.75 -19.37
N LYS A 204 17.05 -14.29 -20.39
CA LYS A 204 16.57 -13.49 -21.54
C LYS A 204 15.49 -12.50 -21.12
N MET A 205 14.54 -12.93 -20.29
CA MET A 205 13.49 -12.06 -19.73
C MET A 205 14.06 -10.93 -18.86
N GLU A 206 15.07 -11.23 -18.03
CA GLU A 206 15.72 -10.26 -17.13
C GLU A 206 16.40 -9.10 -17.87
N THR A 207 16.71 -9.23 -19.16
CA THR A 207 17.27 -8.13 -19.96
C THR A 207 16.38 -6.88 -20.00
N LYS A 208 15.06 -7.04 -19.83
CA LYS A 208 14.08 -5.95 -19.77
C LYS A 208 13.23 -5.96 -18.51
N ILE A 209 13.50 -6.85 -17.56
CA ILE A 209 12.77 -6.96 -16.30
C ILE A 209 13.74 -6.77 -15.13
N ASN A 210 13.60 -5.65 -14.42
CA ASN A 210 14.48 -5.32 -13.30
C ASN A 210 13.90 -5.82 -11.98
N GLY A 211 14.76 -6.36 -11.12
CA GLY A 211 14.39 -6.78 -9.77
C GLY A 211 13.67 -8.12 -9.68
N MET A 212 13.67 -8.92 -10.74
CA MET A 212 13.30 -10.33 -10.66
C MET A 212 14.45 -11.17 -10.11
N THR A 213 14.10 -12.17 -9.30
CA THR A 213 15.02 -13.13 -8.69
C THR A 213 14.43 -14.53 -8.87
N ASN A 214 15.25 -15.58 -8.79
CA ASN A 214 14.78 -16.97 -8.93
C ASN A 214 13.55 -17.32 -8.07
N PRO A 215 13.46 -16.92 -6.79
CA PRO A 215 12.24 -17.14 -6.00
C PRO A 215 11.00 -16.44 -6.56
N LYS A 216 11.14 -15.25 -7.15
CA LYS A 216 10.03 -14.54 -7.78
C LYS A 216 9.61 -15.20 -9.10
N TRP A 217 10.56 -15.72 -9.86
CA TRP A 217 10.26 -16.49 -11.06
C TRP A 217 9.50 -17.78 -10.74
N ALA A 218 9.88 -18.47 -9.66
CA ALA A 218 9.17 -19.65 -9.17
C ALA A 218 7.73 -19.36 -8.68
N GLN A 219 7.39 -18.10 -8.38
CA GLN A 219 6.01 -17.70 -8.09
C GLN A 219 5.16 -17.48 -9.35
N ILE A 220 5.78 -17.37 -10.52
CA ILE A 220 5.08 -17.20 -11.81
C ILE A 220 5.03 -18.53 -12.57
N PHE A 221 6.07 -19.36 -12.44
CA PHE A 221 6.24 -20.57 -13.24
C PHE A 221 6.41 -21.81 -12.36
N THR A 222 5.76 -22.90 -12.78
CA THR A 222 6.02 -24.28 -12.37
C THR A 222 6.82 -25.00 -13.46
N ARG A 223 7.33 -26.19 -13.14
CA ARG A 223 8.05 -27.05 -14.08
C ARG A 223 7.43 -28.44 -14.07
N ASN A 224 6.89 -28.85 -15.21
CA ASN A 224 6.17 -30.11 -15.37
C ASN A 224 5.15 -30.37 -14.24
N GLY A 225 4.41 -29.34 -13.85
CA GLY A 225 3.40 -29.38 -12.79
C GLY A 225 3.94 -29.34 -11.35
N ALA A 226 5.27 -29.26 -11.16
CA ALA A 226 5.91 -29.17 -9.86
C ALA A 226 6.46 -27.76 -9.56
N GLU A 227 6.49 -27.38 -8.29
CA GLU A 227 7.12 -26.12 -7.86
C GLU A 227 8.60 -26.09 -8.21
N ILE A 228 9.08 -24.95 -8.71
CA ILE A 228 10.49 -24.77 -9.02
C ILE A 228 11.26 -24.47 -7.73
N ASN A 229 12.16 -25.38 -7.32
CA ASN A 229 13.04 -25.14 -6.18
C ASN A 229 14.09 -24.07 -6.54
N PRO A 230 14.12 -22.90 -5.86
CA PRO A 230 15.07 -21.84 -6.18
C PRO A 230 16.54 -22.26 -6.02
N SER A 231 16.82 -23.22 -5.12
CA SER A 231 18.16 -23.73 -4.87
C SER A 231 18.69 -24.57 -6.03
N SER A 232 17.82 -25.36 -6.70
CA SER A 232 18.24 -26.11 -7.88
C SER A 232 18.57 -25.19 -9.05
N LEU A 233 17.84 -24.09 -9.21
CA LEU A 233 18.16 -23.07 -10.22
C LEU A 233 19.52 -22.41 -9.98
N TYR A 234 19.92 -22.23 -8.72
CA TYR A 234 21.21 -21.61 -8.38
C TYR A 234 22.39 -22.53 -8.70
N ILE A 235 22.28 -23.81 -8.34
CA ILE A 235 23.31 -24.82 -8.62
C ILE A 235 23.51 -24.96 -10.14
N GLU A 236 22.40 -25.11 -10.86
CA GLU A 236 22.43 -25.30 -12.31
C GLU A 236 22.94 -24.06 -13.05
N LYS A 237 22.65 -22.84 -12.57
CA LYS A 237 23.19 -21.60 -13.13
C LYS A 237 24.72 -21.60 -13.10
N LYS A 238 25.32 -22.05 -12.00
CA LYS A 238 26.77 -22.16 -11.85
C LYS A 238 27.35 -23.20 -12.82
N THR A 239 26.71 -24.37 -12.93
CA THR A 239 27.13 -25.43 -13.85
C THR A 239 27.03 -25.01 -15.32
N MET A 240 26.01 -24.22 -15.68
CA MET A 240 25.80 -23.72 -17.04
C MET A 240 26.84 -22.65 -17.44
N GLU A 241 27.37 -21.89 -16.49
CA GLU A 241 28.52 -21.00 -16.74
C GLU A 241 29.81 -21.79 -17.01
N GLU A 242 29.90 -23.02 -16.49
CA GLU A 242 31.06 -23.91 -16.62
C GLU A 242 30.98 -24.86 -17.83
N THR A 243 29.78 -25.16 -18.36
CA THR A 243 29.57 -26.10 -19.49
C THR A 243 28.94 -25.45 -20.73
N LYS A 244 29.59 -25.60 -21.90
CA LYS A 244 29.18 -25.02 -23.20
C LYS A 244 28.18 -25.89 -24.01
N GLY A 245 27.33 -26.67 -23.36
CA GLY A 245 26.30 -27.45 -24.04
C GLY A 245 25.06 -26.59 -24.32
N ARG A 246 24.72 -26.35 -25.60
CA ARG A 246 23.50 -25.63 -25.99
C ARG A 246 22.42 -26.62 -26.39
N SER A 247 21.23 -26.52 -25.80
CA SER A 247 20.08 -27.35 -26.13
C SER A 247 19.29 -26.76 -27.30
N GLU A 248 18.51 -27.60 -27.99
CA GLU A 248 17.59 -27.16 -29.05
C GLU A 248 16.56 -26.15 -28.53
N LYS A 249 16.05 -26.32 -27.30
CA LYS A 249 15.10 -25.38 -26.69
C LYS A 249 15.73 -24.01 -26.43
N MET A 250 17.04 -23.93 -26.14
CA MET A 250 17.73 -22.64 -26.04
C MET A 250 17.75 -21.89 -27.38
N ASP A 251 17.91 -22.60 -28.49
CA ASP A 251 17.86 -21.99 -29.83
C ASP A 251 16.44 -21.49 -30.13
N MET A 252 15.40 -22.26 -29.77
CA MET A 252 14.00 -21.81 -29.87
C MET A 252 13.73 -20.55 -29.04
N ILE A 253 14.25 -20.48 -27.81
CA ILE A 253 14.18 -19.29 -26.96
C ILE A 253 14.81 -18.08 -27.69
N ASP A 254 15.98 -18.25 -28.29
CA ASP A 254 16.62 -17.17 -29.04
C ASP A 254 15.79 -16.68 -30.22
N ILE A 255 15.09 -17.58 -30.92
CA ILE A 255 14.17 -17.20 -31.99
C ILE A 255 13.05 -16.31 -31.44
N ILE A 256 12.39 -16.71 -30.34
CA ILE A 256 11.33 -15.91 -29.69
C ILE A 256 11.83 -14.48 -29.38
N PHE A 257 13.01 -14.35 -28.75
CA PHE A 257 13.53 -13.05 -28.35
C PHE A 257 14.10 -12.23 -29.51
N SER A 258 14.58 -12.85 -30.58
CA SER A 258 15.06 -12.16 -31.78
C SER A 258 13.92 -11.45 -32.51
N GLN A 259 12.75 -12.10 -32.63
CA GLN A 259 11.54 -11.53 -33.25
C GLN A 259 11.00 -10.30 -32.51
N ILE A 260 11.31 -10.18 -31.22
CA ILE A 260 10.89 -9.05 -30.37
C ILE A 260 11.81 -7.84 -30.54
N GLY A 261 13.10 -8.08 -30.82
CA GLY A 261 14.12 -7.04 -30.99
C GLY A 261 14.05 -6.33 -32.34
N LEU A 262 13.56 -7.00 -33.39
CA LEU A 262 13.49 -6.45 -34.75
C LEU A 262 12.47 -5.31 -34.91
N ASP A 263 11.37 -5.32 -34.16
CA ASP A 263 10.33 -4.27 -34.22
C ASP A 263 10.79 -2.91 -33.67
N PHE A 264 11.84 -2.86 -32.86
CA PHE A 264 12.34 -1.60 -32.29
C PHE A 264 13.19 -0.79 -33.28
N ARG A 265 13.75 -1.44 -34.31
CA ARG A 265 14.56 -0.78 -35.35
C ARG A 265 13.75 -0.28 -36.55
N GLN A 266 12.49 -0.67 -36.68
CA GLN A 266 11.61 -0.21 -37.78
C GLN A 266 10.78 1.03 -37.41
N LYS A 267 10.92 1.58 -36.20
CA LYS A 267 10.20 2.77 -35.73
C LYS A 267 11.09 3.97 -35.39
N HIS A 268 12.35 3.95 -35.82
CA HIS A 268 13.25 5.10 -35.78
C HIS A 268 13.79 5.38 -37.17
#